data_AF-A0A4R9LP38-F1
#
_entry.id   AF-A0A4R9LP38-F1
#
_cell.length_a   1.000
_cell.length_b   1.000
_cell.length_c   1.000
_cell.angle_alpha   90.00
_cell.angle_beta   90.00
_cell.angle_gamma   90.00
#
_symmetry.space_group_name_H-M   'P 1'
#
loop_
_entity.id
_entity.type
_entity.pdbx_description
1 polymer ?
#
loop_
_entity_poly.entity_id
_entity_poly.type
_entity_poly.pdbx_seq_one_letter_code
_entity_poly.pdbx_strand_id
1 'polypeptide(L)'
;MNKEKIKTIAYWVITILIGANYLFAGFIYLTRNPEVLAGMAQLGYPSYFPFILGTWKLLGGIAIMVPGFALLKEWAYAGMFFNLTSAAISSAVSGLEIQHVISPLVMLVFVILSWWLRPENRKLTSIKSK
;
A
#
# COMPACT_ATOMS: atom_id res chain seq x y z
N MET A 1 -16.92 -18.03 18.16
CA MET A 1 -16.51 -16.63 17.95
C MET A 1 -17.47 -15.97 16.95
N ASN A 2 -17.99 -14.77 17.22
CA ASN A 2 -18.93 -14.07 16.32
C ASN A 2 -18.23 -13.74 14.98
N LYS A 3 -18.86 -14.02 13.84
CA LYS A 3 -18.33 -13.77 12.48
C LYS A 3 -17.80 -12.34 12.30
N GLU A 4 -18.48 -11.34 12.85
CA GLU A 4 -18.05 -9.93 12.79
C GLU A 4 -16.75 -9.66 13.56
N LYS A 5 -16.54 -10.37 14.67
CA LYS A 5 -15.28 -10.29 15.43
C LYS A 5 -14.12 -10.92 14.64
N ILE A 6 -14.36 -12.05 13.97
CA ILE A 6 -13.35 -12.71 13.11
C ILE A 6 -12.94 -11.77 11.97
N LYS A 7 -13.91 -11.19 11.27
CA LYS A 7 -13.69 -10.22 10.19
C LYS A 7 -12.85 -9.04 10.65
N THR A 8 -13.17 -8.50 11.83
CA THR A 8 -12.45 -7.36 12.41
C THR A 8 -11.01 -7.72 12.78
N ILE A 9 -10.78 -8.90 13.38
CA ILE A 9 -9.43 -9.39 13.70
C ILE A 9 -8.63 -9.58 12.42
N ALA A 10 -9.19 -10.27 11.42
CA ALA A 10 -8.54 -10.50 10.13
C ALA A 10 -8.19 -9.17 9.44
N TYR A 11 -9.13 -8.21 9.43
CA TYR A 11 -8.88 -6.86 8.93
C TYR A 11 -7.67 -6.21 9.60
N TRP A 12 -7.61 -6.22 10.93
CA TRP A 12 -6.51 -5.55 11.65
C TRP A 12 -5.17 -6.25 11.48
N VAL A 13 -5.13 -7.58 11.49
CA VAL A 13 -3.91 -8.35 11.21
C VAL A 13 -3.35 -7.97 9.83
N ILE A 14 -4.20 -7.99 8.80
CA ILE A 14 -3.78 -7.65 7.44
C ILE A 14 -3.39 -6.17 7.32
N THR A 15 -4.17 -5.28 7.93
CA THR A 15 -3.93 -3.83 7.87
C THR A 15 -2.64 -3.42 8.57
N ILE A 16 -2.30 -4.04 9.71
CA ILE A 16 -1.03 -3.81 10.39
C ILE A 16 0.12 -4.33 9.55
N LEU A 17 -0.01 -5.50 8.92
CA LEU A 17 1.02 -6.06 8.05
C LEU A 17 1.32 -5.12 6.86
N ILE A 18 0.29 -4.66 6.17
CA ILE A 18 0.44 -3.71 5.04
C ILE A 18 0.99 -2.38 5.55
N GLY A 19 0.42 -1.84 6.64
CA GLY A 19 0.83 -0.57 7.22
C GLY A 19 2.29 -0.57 7.61
N ALA A 20 2.74 -1.61 8.32
CA ALA A 20 4.15 -1.79 8.69
C ALA A 20 5.05 -1.92 7.47
N ASN A 21 4.64 -2.69 6.45
CA ASN A 21 5.41 -2.81 5.21
C ASN A 21 5.55 -1.46 4.49
N TYR A 22 4.47 -0.69 4.36
CA TYR A 22 4.48 0.62 3.71
C TYR A 22 5.28 1.66 4.49
N LEU A 23 5.18 1.64 5.83
CA LEU A 23 6.01 2.48 6.69
C LEU A 23 7.49 2.15 6.56
N PHE A 24 7.84 0.86 6.63
CA PHE A 24 9.22 0.41 6.49
C PHE A 24 9.78 0.74 5.11
N ALA A 25 9.06 0.41 4.04
CA ALA A 25 9.47 0.74 2.68
C ALA A 25 9.61 2.26 2.48
N GLY A 26 8.64 3.05 2.97
CA GLY A 26 8.73 4.51 2.91
C GLY A 26 9.96 5.07 3.62
N PHE A 27 10.28 4.53 4.80
CA PHE A 27 11.50 4.90 5.53
C PHE A 27 12.77 4.56 4.75
N ILE A 28 12.89 3.33 4.23
CA ILE A 28 14.04 2.89 3.43
C ILE A 28 14.22 3.74 2.17
N TYR A 29 13.13 4.18 1.55
CA TYR A 29 13.18 5.06 0.38
C TYR A 29 13.73 6.46 0.72
N LEU A 30 13.38 6.98 1.90
CA LEU A 30 13.84 8.29 2.36
C LEU A 30 15.29 8.30 2.85
N THR A 31 15.83 7.16 3.27
CA THR A 31 17.24 7.04 3.73
C THR A 31 18.25 6.92 2.59
N ARG A 32 17.84 7.12 1.33
CA ARG A 32 18.72 7.00 0.15
C ARG A 32 19.34 5.61 0.01
N ASN A 33 18.60 4.57 0.37
CA ASN A 33 19.11 3.21 0.34
C ASN A 33 19.68 2.86 -1.07
N PRO A 34 20.95 2.41 -1.18
CA PRO A 34 21.59 2.16 -2.47
C PRO A 34 20.86 1.16 -3.35
N GLU A 35 20.25 0.12 -2.76
CA GLU A 35 19.51 -0.91 -3.49
C GLU A 35 18.23 -0.34 -4.11
N VAL A 36 17.51 0.50 -3.35
CA VAL A 36 16.32 1.21 -3.87
C VAL A 36 16.70 2.15 -5.01
N LEU A 37 17.79 2.91 -4.86
CA LEU A 37 18.26 3.82 -5.91
C LEU A 37 18.70 3.06 -7.17
N ALA A 38 19.40 1.93 -7.01
CA ALA A 38 19.84 1.09 -8.12
C ALA A 38 18.64 0.49 -8.87
N GLY A 39 17.65 -0.07 -8.16
CA GLY A 39 16.43 -0.60 -8.78
C GLY A 39 15.63 0.48 -9.52
N MET A 40 15.57 1.69 -8.96
CA MET A 40 14.89 2.82 -9.59
C MET A 40 15.63 3.33 -10.83
N ALA A 41 16.96 3.35 -10.80
CA ALA A 41 17.77 3.68 -11.96
C ALA A 41 17.63 2.64 -13.08
N GLN A 42 17.55 1.34 -12.75
CA GLN A 42 17.28 0.29 -13.74
C GLN A 42 15.92 0.47 -14.43
N LEU A 43 14.92 0.98 -13.71
CA LEU A 43 13.62 1.35 -14.25
C LEU A 43 13.61 2.70 -14.99
N GLY A 44 14.74 3.40 -15.06
CA GLY A 44 14.86 4.71 -15.73
C GLY A 44 14.35 5.90 -14.92
N TYR A 45 14.05 5.73 -13.63
CA TYR A 45 13.60 6.82 -12.77
C TYR A 45 14.76 7.68 -12.25
N PRO A 46 14.56 9.01 -12.13
CA PRO A 46 15.55 9.90 -11.54
C PRO A 46 15.68 9.68 -10.04
N SER A 47 16.84 10.03 -9.48
CA SER A 47 17.17 9.76 -8.07
C SER A 47 16.26 10.45 -7.05
N TYR A 48 15.54 11.51 -7.41
CA TYR A 48 14.57 12.17 -6.52
C TYR A 48 13.24 11.40 -6.40
N PHE A 49 12.89 10.56 -7.37
CA PHE A 49 11.60 9.88 -7.44
C PHE A 49 11.31 8.97 -6.23
N PRO A 50 12.28 8.18 -5.72
CA PRO A 50 12.06 7.35 -4.54
C PRO A 50 11.70 8.16 -3.30
N PHE A 51 12.16 9.41 -3.16
CA PHE A 51 11.79 10.26 -2.02
C PHE A 51 10.32 10.67 -2.07
N ILE A 52 9.82 11.02 -3.25
CA ILE A 52 8.41 11.33 -3.46
C ILE A 52 7.58 10.08 -3.15
N LEU A 53 7.94 8.94 -3.73
CA LEU A 53 7.21 7.69 -3.53
C LEU A 53 7.28 7.20 -2.08
N GLY A 54 8.43 7.35 -1.42
CA GLY A 54 8.64 7.03 -0.01
C GLY A 54 7.76 7.87 0.92
N THR A 55 7.66 9.17 0.65
CA THR A 55 6.76 10.08 1.39
C THR A 55 5.31 9.61 1.27
N TRP A 56 4.85 9.32 0.05
CA TRP A 56 3.49 8.80 -0.17
C TRP A 56 3.25 7.44 0.46
N LYS A 57 4.25 6.55 0.47
CA LYS A 57 4.17 5.26 1.17
C LYS A 57 3.99 5.43 2.68
N LEU A 58 4.73 6.35 3.30
CA LEU A 58 4.54 6.68 4.72
C LEU A 58 3.13 7.20 5.00
N LEU A 59 2.67 8.20 4.23
CA LEU A 59 1.34 8.78 4.39
C LEU A 59 0.24 7.74 4.20
N GLY A 60 0.36 6.87 3.18
CA GLY A 60 -0.57 5.78 2.92
C GLY A 60 -0.61 4.76 4.07
N GLY A 61 0.56 4.33 4.56
CA GLY A 61 0.66 3.42 5.70
C GLY A 61 0.00 3.98 6.97
N ILE A 62 0.24 5.26 7.27
CA ILE A 62 -0.41 5.96 8.40
C ILE A 62 -1.93 6.03 8.19
N ALA A 63 -2.38 6.45 7.00
CA ALA A 63 -3.79 6.68 6.71
C ALA A 63 -4.66 5.43 6.88
N ILE A 64 -4.16 4.25 6.49
CA ILE A 64 -4.91 2.99 6.64
C ILE A 64 -5.01 2.51 8.09
N MET A 65 -4.07 2.91 8.96
CA MET A 65 -4.04 2.48 10.38
C MET A 65 -4.80 3.45 11.29
N VAL A 66 -4.64 4.76 11.13
CA VAL A 66 -5.24 5.78 11.99
C VAL A 66 -6.78 5.69 12.00
N PRO A 67 -7.46 5.83 13.15
CA PRO A 67 -8.93 5.88 13.21
C PRO A 67 -9.52 7.09 12.45
N GLY A 68 -10.76 6.99 11.97
CA GLY A 68 -11.43 8.11 11.26
C GLY A 68 -11.06 8.24 9.78
N PHE A 69 -11.23 9.42 9.18
CA PHE A 69 -10.85 9.78 7.81
C PHE A 69 -11.13 8.73 6.72
N ALA A 70 -12.40 8.35 6.53
CA ALA A 70 -12.79 7.35 5.54
C ALA A 70 -12.35 7.72 4.10
N LEU A 71 -12.41 9.00 3.73
CA LEU A 71 -11.98 9.46 2.40
C LEU A 71 -10.48 9.24 2.16
N LEU A 72 -9.64 9.62 3.13
CA LEU A 72 -8.19 9.42 3.02
C LEU A 72 -7.81 7.94 2.93
N LYS A 73 -8.61 7.04 3.53
CA LYS A 73 -8.41 5.60 3.38
C LYS A 73 -8.66 5.15 1.95
N GLU A 74 -9.73 5.59 1.31
CA GLU A 74 -9.97 5.25 -0.10
C GLU A 74 -8.82 5.75 -0.99
N TRP A 75 -8.32 6.96 -0.74
CA TRP A 75 -7.17 7.50 -1.47
C TRP A 75 -5.92 6.66 -1.23
N ALA A 76 -5.66 6.26 0.01
CA ALA A 76 -4.53 5.40 0.35
C ALA A 76 -4.66 4.04 -0.34
N TYR A 77 -5.80 3.36 -0.25
CA TYR A 77 -6.01 2.07 -0.90
C TYR A 77 -5.90 2.15 -2.42
N ALA A 78 -6.45 3.20 -3.05
CA ALA A 78 -6.32 3.42 -4.49
C ALA A 78 -4.85 3.67 -4.90
N GLY A 79 -4.13 4.52 -4.16
CA GLY A 79 -2.71 4.76 -4.40
C GLY A 79 -1.85 3.51 -4.23
N MET A 80 -2.13 2.69 -3.21
CA MET A 80 -1.47 1.40 -3.00
C MET A 80 -1.74 0.44 -4.16
N PHE A 81 -2.99 0.37 -4.63
CA PHE A 81 -3.37 -0.42 -5.79
C PHE A 81 -2.56 -0.02 -7.03
N PHE A 82 -2.60 1.27 -7.40
CA PHE A 82 -1.87 1.77 -8.56
C PHE A 82 -0.37 1.53 -8.47
N ASN A 83 0.23 1.83 -7.32
CA ASN A 83 1.66 1.64 -7.09
C ASN A 83 2.09 0.16 -7.20
N LEU A 84 1.30 -0.78 -6.65
CA LEU A 84 1.65 -2.19 -6.69
C LEU A 84 1.45 -2.80 -8.08
N THR A 85 0.36 -2.43 -8.77
CA THR A 85 0.14 -2.88 -10.15
C THR A 85 1.21 -2.32 -11.09
N SER A 86 1.58 -1.05 -10.94
CA SER A 86 2.62 -0.43 -11.77
C SER A 86 3.99 -1.01 -11.48
N ALA A 87 4.33 -1.31 -10.22
CA ALA A 87 5.58 -1.96 -9.85
C ALA A 87 5.69 -3.36 -10.47
N ALA A 88 4.62 -4.16 -10.42
CA ALA A 88 4.60 -5.49 -11.02
C ALA A 88 4.79 -5.44 -12.55
N ILE A 89 4.02 -4.58 -13.22
CA ILE A 89 4.09 -4.42 -14.69
C ILE A 89 5.46 -3.86 -15.10
N SER A 90 5.94 -2.80 -14.43
CA SER A 90 7.23 -2.18 -14.75
C SER A 90 8.39 -3.18 -14.60
N SER A 91 8.34 -4.01 -13.54
CA SER A 91 9.35 -5.05 -13.33
C SER A 91 9.32 -6.11 -14.42
N ALA A 92 8.12 -6.55 -14.83
CA ALA A 92 7.95 -7.54 -15.89
C ALA A 92 8.43 -7.01 -17.25
N VAL A 93 8.04 -5.78 -17.61
CA VAL A 93 8.42 -5.14 -18.88
C VAL A 93 9.92 -4.83 -18.93
N SER A 94 10.52 -4.46 -17.80
CA SER A 94 11.95 -4.13 -17.72
C SER A 94 12.85 -5.36 -17.59
N GLY A 95 12.27 -6.57 -17.56
CA GLY A 95 13.04 -7.82 -17.45
C GLY A 95 13.73 -8.01 -16.10
N LEU A 96 13.21 -7.40 -15.03
CA LEU A 96 13.70 -7.62 -13.67
C LEU A 96 13.40 -9.05 -13.20
N GLU A 97 14.10 -9.49 -12.16
CA GLU A 97 13.88 -10.81 -11.56
C GLU A 97 12.42 -11.02 -11.17
N ILE A 98 11.94 -12.26 -11.30
CA ILE A 98 10.53 -12.61 -11.08
C ILE A 98 10.02 -12.23 -9.68
N GLN A 99 10.91 -12.17 -8.68
CA GLN A 99 10.58 -11.73 -7.33
C GLN A 99 10.06 -10.28 -7.29
N HIS A 100 10.57 -9.39 -8.15
CA HIS A 100 10.10 -8.01 -8.26
C HIS A 100 8.71 -7.89 -8.92
N VAL A 101 8.27 -8.94 -9.62
CA VAL A 101 6.90 -9.05 -10.16
C VAL A 101 5.95 -9.67 -9.13
N ILE A 102 6.37 -10.76 -8.48
CA ILE A 102 5.51 -11.52 -7.56
C ILE A 102 5.27 -10.76 -6.25
N SER A 103 6.31 -10.17 -5.67
CA SER A 103 6.24 -9.48 -4.38
C SER A 103 5.15 -8.39 -4.34
N PRO A 104 5.07 -7.43 -5.30
CA PRO A 104 4.01 -6.44 -5.30
C PRO A 104 2.61 -7.04 -5.54
N LEU A 105 2.48 -8.14 -6.29
CA LEU A 105 1.19 -8.81 -6.50
C LEU A 105 0.69 -9.49 -5.22
N VAL A 106 1.58 -10.13 -4.46
CA VAL A 106 1.23 -10.70 -3.15
C VAL A 106 0.77 -9.60 -2.20
N MET A 107 1.50 -8.49 -2.14
CA MET A 107 1.09 -7.33 -1.33
C MET A 107 -0.24 -6.74 -1.81
N LEU A 108 -0.51 -6.73 -3.12
CA LEU A 108 -1.76 -6.25 -3.70
C LEU A 108 -2.95 -7.08 -3.23
N VAL A 109 -2.81 -8.41 -3.15
CA VAL A 109 -3.85 -9.29 -2.58
C VAL A 109 -4.15 -8.90 -1.14
N PHE A 110 -3.12 -8.67 -0.30
CA PHE A 110 -3.34 -8.19 1.07
C PHE A 110 -4.06 -6.84 1.10
N VAL A 111 -3.66 -5.88 0.25
CA VAL A 111 -4.30 -4.55 0.14
C VAL A 111 -5.79 -4.68 -0.20
N ILE A 112 -6.14 -5.52 -1.18
CA ILE A 112 -7.53 -5.78 -1.58
C ILE A 112 -8.31 -6.43 -0.42
N LEU A 113 -7.72 -7.43 0.25
CA LEU A 113 -8.34 -8.09 1.40
C LEU A 113 -8.58 -7.12 2.57
N SER A 114 -7.60 -6.26 2.88
CA SER A 114 -7.74 -5.22 3.91
C SER A 114 -8.86 -4.25 3.54
N TRP A 115 -8.91 -3.78 2.29
CA TRP A 115 -9.95 -2.87 1.81
C TRP A 115 -11.34 -3.49 1.90
N TRP A 116 -11.47 -4.78 1.52
CA TRP A 116 -12.74 -5.52 1.50
C TRP A 116 -13.25 -5.89 2.89
N LEU A 117 -12.36 -6.34 3.79
CA LEU A 117 -12.71 -6.75 5.16
C LEU A 117 -12.94 -5.57 6.11
N ARG A 118 -12.69 -4.35 5.65
CA ARG A 118 -12.80 -3.13 6.46
C ARG A 118 -14.17 -3.00 7.15
N PRO A 119 -14.20 -2.68 8.46
CA PRO A 119 -15.43 -2.43 9.21
C PRO A 119 -16.23 -1.24 8.65
N GLU A 120 -17.55 -1.26 8.84
CA GLU A 120 -18.47 -0.22 8.31
C GLU A 120 -18.15 1.19 8.83
N ASN A 121 -17.71 1.32 10.08
CA ASN A 121 -17.31 2.62 10.65
C ASN A 121 -16.02 3.21 10.02
N ARG A 122 -15.35 2.49 9.12
CA ARG A 122 -14.15 2.93 8.37
C ARG A 122 -14.40 3.05 6.86
N LYS A 123 -15.66 2.90 6.42
CA LYS A 123 -16.09 3.12 5.04
C LYS A 123 -16.75 4.48 4.89
N LEU A 124 -16.76 5.01 3.67
CA LEU A 124 -17.52 6.22 3.34
C LEU A 124 -19.01 5.94 3.51
N THR A 125 -19.66 6.64 4.43
CA THR A 125 -21.12 6.60 4.54
C THR A 125 -21.70 7.44 3.41
N SER A 126 -22.54 6.85 2.57
CA SER A 126 -23.31 7.62 1.58
C SER A 126 -24.18 8.63 2.32
N ILE A 127 -24.01 9.91 2.03
CA ILE A 127 -24.95 10.95 2.47
C ILE A 127 -26.26 10.63 1.74
N LYS A 128 -27.28 10.13 2.45
CA LYS A 128 -28.64 10.09 1.90
C LYS A 128 -29.03 11.54 1.60
N SER A 129 -29.07 11.93 0.33
CA SER A 129 -29.73 13.18 -0.05
C SER A 129 -31.22 13.03 0.30
N LYS A 130 -31.74 13.98 1.09
CA LYS A 130 -33.18 14.12 1.30
C LYS A 130 -33.87 14.50 -0.01
#